data_AF-I3RD66-F1
#
_entry.id   AF-I3RD66-F1
#
_cell.length_a   1.000
_cell.length_b   1.000
_cell.length_c   1.000
_cell.angle_alpha   90.00
_cell.angle_beta   90.00
_cell.angle_gamma   90.00
#
_symmetry.space_group_name_H-M   'P 1'
#
loop_
_entity.id
_entity.type
_entity.pdbx_description
1 polymer ?
#
loop_
_entity_poly.entity_id
_entity_poly.type
_entity_poly.pdbx_seq_one_letter_code
_entity_poly.pdbx_strand_id
1 'polypeptide(L)'
;MREELVEFERKLYNIYKLGELYARNENPKLVDIFQLLAEESLRHEKTLRTVNFKISGNITFPTIKDSPESLDELIREAIVAEEILAKVYLELAAGLDGSERDILRMMGEEALKHVYRLKLIYSR
;
A
#
# COMPACT_ATOMS: atom_id res chain seq x y z
N MET A 1 -7.56 4.70 -14.22
CA MET A 1 -6.32 4.99 -13.46
C MET A 1 -6.54 5.49 -12.03
N ARG A 2 -7.10 6.69 -11.80
CA ARG A 2 -7.30 7.21 -10.43
C ARG A 2 -8.17 6.28 -9.57
N GLU A 3 -9.32 5.86 -10.09
CA GLU A 3 -10.19 4.93 -9.36
C GLU A 3 -9.52 3.57 -9.13
N GLU A 4 -8.71 3.08 -10.07
CA GLU A 4 -7.93 1.84 -9.88
C GLU A 4 -6.93 1.96 -8.73
N LEU A 5 -6.21 3.08 -8.62
CA LEU A 5 -5.30 3.35 -7.49
C LEU A 5 -6.05 3.42 -6.16
N VAL A 6 -7.19 4.10 -6.15
CA VAL A 6 -8.06 4.22 -4.99
C VAL A 6 -8.58 2.85 -4.54
N GLU A 7 -9.03 2.03 -5.48
CA GLU A 7 -9.47 0.66 -5.19
C GLU A 7 -8.32 -0.20 -4.68
N PHE A 8 -7.11 -0.01 -5.22
CA PHE A 8 -5.93 -0.76 -4.80
C PHE A 8 -5.49 -0.38 -3.37
N GLU A 9 -5.45 0.91 -3.04
CA GLU A 9 -5.18 1.39 -1.68
C GLU A 9 -6.22 0.87 -0.68
N ARG A 10 -7.49 0.83 -1.09
CA ARG A 10 -8.54 0.23 -0.26
C ARG A 10 -8.34 -1.27 -0.03
N LYS A 11 -7.87 -2.00 -1.04
CA LYS A 11 -7.52 -3.42 -0.89
C LYS A 11 -6.37 -3.59 0.09
N LEU A 12 -5.31 -2.79 -0.01
CA LEU A 12 -4.19 -2.79 0.95
C LEU A 12 -4.67 -2.47 2.37
N TYR A 13 -5.51 -1.45 2.54
CA TYR A 13 -6.15 -1.16 3.83
C TYR A 13 -6.84 -2.40 4.42
N ASN A 14 -7.70 -3.06 3.64
CA ASN A 14 -8.42 -4.25 4.10
C ASN A 14 -7.46 -5.39 4.48
N ILE A 15 -6.40 -5.58 3.70
CA ILE A 15 -5.37 -6.58 3.94
C ILE A 15 -4.61 -6.28 5.23
N TYR A 16 -4.28 -5.02 5.51
CA TYR A 16 -3.64 -4.66 6.76
C TYR A 16 -4.57 -4.78 7.97
N LYS A 17 -5.88 -4.54 7.82
CA LYS A 17 -6.87 -4.86 8.86
C LYS A 17 -6.97 -6.36 9.14
N LEU A 18 -6.84 -7.20 8.12
CA LEU A 18 -6.76 -8.65 8.29
C LEU A 18 -5.44 -9.06 8.96
N GLY A 19 -4.32 -8.44 8.58
CA GLY A 19 -3.02 -8.63 9.21
C GLY A 19 -3.02 -8.26 10.69
N GLU A 20 -3.73 -7.19 11.08
CA GLU A 20 -3.96 -6.83 12.48
C GLU A 20 -4.72 -7.92 13.24
N LEU A 21 -5.74 -8.53 12.61
CA LEU A 21 -6.50 -9.62 13.21
C LEU A 21 -5.64 -10.87 13.42
N TYR A 22 -4.84 -11.28 12.43
CA TYR A 22 -3.90 -12.39 12.59
C TYR A 22 -2.84 -12.08 13.65
N ALA A 23 -2.26 -10.88 13.63
CA ALA A 23 -1.27 -10.46 14.60
C ALA A 23 -1.79 -10.51 16.04
N ARG A 24 -3.05 -10.15 16.30
CA ARG A 24 -3.65 -10.27 17.65
C ARG A 24 -3.62 -11.69 18.20
N ASN A 25 -3.77 -12.70 17.34
CA ASN A 25 -3.83 -14.10 17.73
C ASN A 25 -2.46 -14.77 17.76
N GLU A 26 -1.58 -14.40 16.82
CA GLU A 26 -0.31 -15.09 16.57
C GLU A 26 0.90 -14.35 17.16
N ASN A 27 0.95 -13.02 17.02
CA ASN A 27 2.07 -12.20 17.47
C ASN A 27 1.63 -10.76 17.79
N PRO A 28 1.14 -10.51 19.02
CA PRO A 28 0.56 -9.20 19.39
C PRO A 28 1.49 -8.00 19.22
N LYS A 29 2.81 -8.22 19.16
CA LYS A 29 3.81 -7.16 18.93
C LYS A 29 3.72 -6.55 17.53
N LEU A 30 3.04 -7.21 16.59
CA LEU A 30 2.87 -6.74 15.22
C LEU A 30 1.59 -5.93 15.01
N VAL A 31 0.68 -5.91 15.99
CA VAL A 31 -0.64 -5.26 15.88
C VAL A 31 -0.50 -3.79 15.52
N ASP A 32 0.34 -3.05 16.25
CA ASP A 32 0.55 -1.61 16.01
C ASP A 32 1.14 -1.34 14.61
N ILE A 33 1.95 -2.27 14.09
CA ILE A 33 2.53 -2.12 12.74
C ILE A 33 1.44 -2.27 11.68
N PHE A 34 0.57 -3.28 11.79
CA PHE A 34 -0.53 -3.45 10.84
C PHE A 34 -1.58 -2.34 10.93
N GLN A 35 -1.84 -1.81 12.12
CA GLN A 35 -2.68 -0.63 12.29
C GLN A 35 -2.10 0.58 11.57
N LEU A 36 -0.80 0.84 11.77
CA LEU A 36 -0.11 1.94 11.10
C LEU A 36 -0.20 1.79 9.57
N LEU A 37 0.12 0.62 9.03
CA LEU A 37 0.05 0.37 7.58
C LEU A 37 -1.36 0.59 7.02
N ALA A 38 -2.40 0.13 7.74
CA ALA A 38 -3.79 0.38 7.35
C ALA A 38 -4.10 1.88 7.32
N GLU A 39 -3.72 2.63 8.35
CA GLU A 39 -3.94 4.08 8.40
C GLU A 39 -3.21 4.84 7.28
N GLU A 40 -1.99 4.40 6.93
CA GLU A 40 -1.21 4.95 5.82
C GLU A 40 -1.90 4.71 4.47
N SER A 41 -2.37 3.49 4.18
CA SER A 41 -3.15 3.19 2.97
C SER A 41 -4.47 3.97 2.90
N LEU A 42 -5.17 4.13 4.03
CA LEU A 42 -6.41 4.92 4.06
C LEU A 42 -6.14 6.41 3.78
N ARG A 43 -5.02 6.94 4.29
CA ARG A 43 -4.57 8.31 3.99
C ARG A 43 -4.22 8.47 2.51
N HIS A 44 -3.58 7.48 1.90
CA HIS A 44 -3.31 7.46 0.47
C HIS A 44 -4.60 7.46 -0.35
N GLU A 45 -5.56 6.58 -0.03
CA GLU A 45 -6.88 6.55 -0.67
C GLU A 45 -7.54 7.94 -0.61
N LYS A 46 -7.56 8.55 0.57
CA LYS A 46 -8.14 9.88 0.76
C LYS A 46 -7.42 10.93 -0.08
N THR A 47 -6.09 10.92 -0.10
CA THR A 47 -5.27 11.84 -0.89
C THR A 47 -5.59 11.72 -2.37
N LEU A 48 -5.66 10.49 -2.88
CA LEU A 48 -6.07 10.21 -4.25
C LEU A 48 -7.45 10.74 -4.55
N ARG A 49 -8.41 10.70 -3.62
CA ARG A 49 -9.78 11.24 -3.80
C ARG A 49 -9.88 12.76 -3.67
N THR A 50 -8.98 13.42 -2.94
CA THR A 50 -9.05 14.86 -2.72
C THR A 50 -8.20 15.67 -3.69
N VAL A 51 -7.02 15.16 -4.05
CA VAL A 51 -6.10 15.87 -4.95
C VAL A 51 -6.46 15.54 -6.39
N ASN A 52 -6.59 16.58 -7.23
CA ASN A 52 -6.93 16.42 -8.63
C ASN A 52 -5.68 16.13 -9.48
N PHE A 53 -5.13 14.92 -9.34
CA PHE A 53 -3.98 14.48 -10.11
C PHE A 53 -4.31 14.39 -11.60
N LYS A 54 -3.49 15.03 -12.44
CA LYS A 54 -3.58 14.89 -13.91
C LYS A 54 -2.87 13.64 -14.42
N ILE A 55 -3.30 12.48 -13.93
CA ILE A 55 -2.69 11.18 -14.23
C ILE A 55 -3.42 10.46 -15.37
N SER A 56 -2.65 9.86 -16.27
CA SER A 56 -3.16 9.06 -17.40
C SER A 56 -2.29 7.84 -17.65
N GLY A 57 -2.90 6.72 -18.04
CA GLY A 57 -2.20 5.46 -18.30
C GLY A 57 -3.04 4.25 -17.88
N ASN A 58 -2.55 3.07 -18.22
CA ASN A 58 -3.11 1.79 -17.77
C ASN A 58 -2.10 1.12 -16.86
N ILE A 59 -2.53 0.70 -15.68
CA ILE A 59 -1.70 -0.04 -14.73
C ILE A 59 -2.36 -1.37 -14.47
N THR A 60 -1.56 -2.44 -14.59
CA THR A 60 -1.98 -3.76 -14.13
C THR A 60 -1.46 -3.95 -12.73
N PHE A 61 -2.36 -3.90 -11.76
CA PHE A 61 -2.06 -4.24 -10.37
C PHE A 61 -2.03 -5.76 -10.18
N PRO A 62 -1.20 -6.27 -9.25
CA PRO A 62 -1.28 -7.68 -8.87
C PRO A 62 -2.63 -7.97 -8.22
N THR A 63 -3.11 -9.19 -8.38
CA THR A 63 -4.24 -9.67 -7.57
C THR A 63 -3.73 -9.91 -6.15
N ILE A 64 -4.31 -9.21 -5.19
CA ILE A 64 -4.17 -9.53 -3.77
C ILE A 64 -5.34 -10.44 -3.39
N LYS A 65 -5.07 -11.57 -2.73
CA LYS A 65 -6.13 -12.48 -2.29
C LYS A 65 -6.94 -11.84 -1.18
N ASP A 66 -8.26 -11.89 -1.30
CA ASP A 66 -9.15 -11.39 -0.24
C ASP A 66 -9.11 -12.25 1.04
N SER A 67 -8.63 -13.49 0.92
CA SER A 67 -8.56 -14.49 2.00
C SER A 67 -7.23 -15.25 1.98
N PRO A 68 -6.09 -14.62 2.36
CA PRO A 68 -4.84 -15.33 2.56
C PRO A 68 -4.99 -16.41 3.66
N GLU A 69 -4.28 -17.53 3.52
CA GLU A 69 -4.37 -18.69 4.42
C GLU A 69 -3.58 -18.50 5.72
N SER A 70 -2.67 -17.52 5.76
CA SER A 70 -1.79 -17.25 6.90
C SER A 70 -1.28 -15.81 6.91
N LEU A 71 -0.75 -15.36 8.05
CA LEU A 71 -0.05 -14.09 8.18
C LEU A 71 1.15 -13.99 7.22
N ASP A 72 1.90 -15.07 7.03
CA ASP A 72 3.07 -15.10 6.15
C ASP A 72 2.71 -14.96 4.67
N GLU A 73 1.61 -15.58 4.24
CA GLU A 73 1.09 -15.39 2.89
C GLU A 73 0.62 -13.94 2.68
N LEU A 74 -0.13 -13.40 3.64
CA LEU A 74 -0.59 -12.03 3.63
C LEU A 74 0.59 -11.05 3.48
N ILE A 75 1.64 -11.22 4.29
CA ILE A 75 2.82 -10.35 4.25
C ILE A 75 3.54 -10.44 2.89
N ARG A 76 3.68 -11.63 2.32
CA ARG A 76 4.31 -11.81 1.00
C ARG A 76 3.52 -11.10 -0.10
N GLU A 77 2.20 -11.26 -0.12
CA GLU A 77 1.35 -10.60 -1.11
C GLU A 77 1.38 -9.08 -0.94
N ALA A 78 1.34 -8.58 0.30
CA ALA A 78 1.44 -7.16 0.61
C ALA A 78 2.79 -6.57 0.16
N ILE A 79 3.91 -7.28 0.35
CA ILE A 79 5.24 -6.84 -0.13
C ILE A 79 5.22 -6.61 -1.64
N VAL A 80 4.73 -7.59 -2.41
CA VAL A 80 4.68 -7.49 -3.88
C VAL A 80 3.76 -6.34 -4.31
N ALA A 81 2.61 -6.22 -3.66
CA ALA A 81 1.64 -5.15 -3.94
C ALA A 81 2.24 -3.75 -3.70
N GLU A 82 2.88 -3.54 -2.55
CA GLU A 82 3.51 -2.27 -2.18
C GLU A 82 4.71 -1.93 -3.07
N GLU A 83 5.52 -2.92 -3.49
CA GLU A 83 6.61 -2.70 -4.44
C GLU A 83 6.10 -2.19 -5.80
N ILE A 84 5.03 -2.80 -6.30
CA ILE A 84 4.41 -2.39 -7.57
C ILE A 84 3.76 -1.01 -7.43
N LEU A 85 3.07 -0.76 -6.32
CA LEU A 85 2.42 0.52 -6.05
C LEU A 85 3.42 1.66 -5.92
N ALA A 86 4.53 1.42 -5.22
CA ALA A 86 5.63 2.38 -5.12
C ALA A 86 6.17 2.74 -6.51
N LYS A 87 6.46 1.73 -7.34
CA LYS A 87 6.94 1.94 -8.71
C LYS A 87 5.95 2.80 -9.51
N VAL A 88 4.67 2.45 -9.45
CA VAL A 88 3.59 3.18 -10.12
C VAL A 88 3.52 4.65 -9.68
N TYR A 89 3.56 4.93 -8.38
CA TYR A 89 3.53 6.30 -7.88
C TYR A 89 4.74 7.12 -8.32
N LEU A 90 5.93 6.52 -8.31
CA LEU A 90 7.16 7.18 -8.75
C LEU A 90 7.18 7.44 -10.26
N GLU A 91 6.68 6.50 -11.06
CA GLU A 91 6.53 6.68 -12.52
C GLU A 91 5.53 7.78 -12.84
N LEU A 92 4.39 7.82 -12.13
CA LEU A 92 3.42 8.89 -12.27
C LEU A 92 3.98 10.25 -11.86
N ALA A 93 4.69 10.30 -10.73
CA ALA A 93 5.34 11.52 -10.26
C ALA A 93 6.32 12.07 -11.30
N ALA A 94 7.09 11.21 -11.97
CA ALA A 94 8.05 11.62 -12.99
C ALA A 94 7.41 12.31 -14.21
N GLY A 95 6.12 12.07 -14.46
CA GLY A 95 5.35 12.72 -15.53
C GLY A 95 4.62 14.00 -15.11
N LEU A 96 4.73 14.43 -13.86
CA LEU A 96 4.02 15.59 -13.30
C LEU A 96 4.99 16.70 -12.85
N ASP A 97 4.43 17.88 -12.59
CA ASP A 97 5.14 19.04 -12.08
C ASP A 97 4.51 19.57 -10.78
N GLY A 98 5.28 20.38 -10.05
CA GLY A 98 4.82 21.08 -8.84
C GLY A 98 4.38 20.15 -7.72
N SER A 99 3.33 20.55 -6.99
CA SER A 99 2.86 19.83 -5.80
C SER A 99 2.30 18.44 -6.12
N GLU A 100 1.72 18.23 -7.31
CA GLU A 100 1.19 16.91 -7.68
C GLU A 100 2.31 15.87 -7.77
N ARG A 101 3.45 16.24 -8.38
CA ARG A 101 4.66 15.41 -8.41
C ARG A 101 5.16 15.10 -7.00
N ASP A 102 5.27 16.13 -6.15
CA ASP A 102 5.83 15.95 -4.82
C ASP A 102 4.96 15.07 -3.93
N ILE A 103 3.64 15.16 -4.05
CA ILE A 103 2.70 14.29 -3.31
C ILE A 103 2.81 12.84 -3.78
N LEU A 104 2.78 12.58 -5.09
CA LEU A 104 2.89 11.19 -5.59
C LEU A 104 4.26 10.58 -5.27
N ARG A 105 5.34 11.38 -5.36
CA ARG A 105 6.67 10.93 -4.97
C ARG A 105 6.70 10.54 -3.49
N MET A 106 6.12 11.36 -2.61
CA MET A 106 6.03 11.06 -1.18
C MET A 106 5.27 9.76 -0.92
N MET A 107 4.12 9.56 -1.58
CA MET A 107 3.35 8.31 -1.46
C MET A 107 4.14 7.09 -1.95
N GLY A 108 4.89 7.22 -3.05
CA GLY A 108 5.78 6.15 -3.53
C GLY A 108 6.90 5.81 -2.55
N GLU A 109 7.51 6.82 -1.93
CA GLU A 109 8.52 6.63 -0.87
C GLU A 109 7.92 6.02 0.40
N GLU A 110 6.68 6.37 0.76
CA GLU A 110 5.95 5.74 1.87
C GLU A 110 5.68 4.26 1.60
N ALA A 111 5.19 3.90 0.40
CA ALA A 111 5.03 2.50 -0.02
C ALA A 111 6.35 1.70 0.07
N LEU A 112 7.50 2.28 -0.33
CA LEU A 112 8.81 1.63 -0.15
C LEU A 112 9.16 1.40 1.34
N LYS A 113 8.76 2.31 2.23
CA LYS A 113 8.93 2.11 3.68
C LYS A 113 8.01 1.00 4.19
N HIS A 114 6.80 0.85 3.65
CA HIS A 114 5.90 -0.26 3.96
C HIS A 114 6.56 -1.59 3.57
N VAL A 115 7.08 -1.69 2.34
CA VAL A 115 7.84 -2.85 1.86
C VAL A 115 8.97 -3.21 2.83
N TYR A 116 9.77 -2.24 3.25
CA TYR A 116 10.87 -2.46 4.17
C TYR A 116 10.38 -3.00 5.53
N ARG A 117 9.34 -2.40 6.11
CA ARG A 117 8.75 -2.86 7.38
C ARG A 117 8.23 -4.29 7.25
N LEU A 118 7.51 -4.60 6.18
CA LEU A 118 6.97 -5.94 5.93
C LEU A 118 8.07 -6.99 5.76
N LYS A 119 9.15 -6.67 5.04
CA LYS A 119 10.33 -7.55 4.91
C LYS A 119 11.02 -7.81 6.26
N LEU A 120 11.08 -6.80 7.15
CA LEU A 120 11.63 -6.98 8.50
C LEU A 120 10.75 -7.87 9.38
N ILE A 121 9.43 -7.89 9.14
CA ILE A 121 8.52 -8.80 9.84
C ILE A 121 8.67 -10.22 9.27
N TYR A 122 8.69 -10.35 7.95
CA TYR A 122 8.77 -11.64 7.24
C TYR A 122 10.08 -12.39 7.46
N SER A 123 11.18 -11.68 7.71
CA SER A 123 12.51 -12.28 7.90
C SER A 123 12.80 -12.74 9.33
N ARG A 124 11.84 -12.60 10.24
CA ARG A 124 11.94 -13.04 11.65
C ARG A 124 11.33 -14.42 11.83
#